data_AF-A0A420F0W4-F1
#
_entry.id   AF-A0A420F0W4-F1
#
_cell.length_a   1.000
_cell.length_b   1.000
_cell.length_c   1.000
_cell.angle_alpha   90.00
_cell.angle_beta   90.00
_cell.angle_gamma   90.00
#
_symmetry.space_group_name_H-M   'P 1'
#
loop_
_entity.id
_entity.type
_entity.pdbx_description
1 polymer ?
#
loop_
_entity_poly.entity_id
_entity_poly.type
_entity_poly.pdbx_seq_one_letter_code
_entity_poly.pdbx_strand_id
1 'polypeptide(L)'
;MAGRPYASGARHWLVSLVVAGVAAAAVTTVARSGGHYHWWAGFVLIPGALIGAAGGPLLARGGGRAFAGYVIACAGALVFATGALLMFGVMGRGWPVMIMVPCLAVAGTYLWRPAHPLARGLHRVVALLALTGVLLGATFQLIEAGLVDFGDTGWWGAFLMLAGVTVLGNAVELTRHRMPYRLQAITLLLGPAVVAFLLGLRFLRGW
;
A
#
# COMPACT_ATOMS: atom_id res chain seq x y z
N MET A 1 -29.73 -17.29 -25.24
CA MET A 1 -29.58 -17.53 -23.79
C MET A 1 -28.87 -16.35 -23.16
N ALA A 2 -29.62 -15.40 -22.60
CA ALA A 2 -29.08 -14.19 -21.97
C ALA A 2 -28.65 -14.51 -20.52
N GLY A 3 -27.35 -14.60 -20.27
CA GLY A 3 -26.80 -14.77 -18.92
C GLY A 3 -27.14 -13.55 -18.06
N ARG A 4 -27.80 -13.79 -16.91
CA ARG A 4 -28.29 -12.76 -16.00
C ARG A 4 -27.16 -11.82 -15.51
N PRO A 5 -27.16 -10.52 -15.87
CA PRO A 5 -26.14 -9.57 -15.40
C PRO A 5 -26.22 -9.26 -13.89
N TYR A 6 -27.31 -9.64 -13.21
CA TYR A 6 -27.51 -9.38 -11.78
C TYR A 6 -26.63 -10.23 -10.85
N ALA A 7 -26.28 -11.46 -11.26
CA ALA A 7 -25.56 -12.41 -10.40
C ALA A 7 -24.10 -12.00 -10.16
N SER A 8 -23.44 -11.34 -11.12
CA SER A 8 -22.06 -10.91 -10.97
C SER A 8 -21.93 -9.73 -10.01
N GLY A 9 -22.84 -8.76 -10.06
CA GLY A 9 -22.83 -7.59 -9.16
C GLY A 9 -23.04 -7.97 -7.69
N ALA A 10 -23.98 -8.88 -7.42
CA ALA A 10 -24.26 -9.38 -6.06
C ALA A 10 -23.06 -10.13 -5.47
N ARG A 11 -22.34 -10.92 -6.29
CA ARG A 11 -21.16 -11.66 -5.85
C ARG A 11 -20.04 -10.74 -5.36
N HIS A 12 -19.76 -9.63 -6.04
CA HIS A 12 -18.70 -8.71 -5.62
C HIS A 12 -19.04 -8.00 -4.31
N TRP A 13 -20.30 -7.61 -4.12
CA TRP A 13 -20.78 -7.09 -2.83
C TRP A 13 -20.64 -8.09 -1.71
N LEU A 14 -21.07 -9.34 -1.92
CA LEU A 14 -20.95 -10.40 -0.93
C LEU A 14 -19.49 -10.68 -0.56
N VAL A 15 -18.60 -10.77 -1.55
CA VAL A 15 -17.16 -10.98 -1.30
C VAL A 15 -16.59 -9.82 -0.49
N SER A 16 -16.88 -8.57 -0.87
CA SER A 16 -16.38 -7.39 -0.16
C SER A 16 -16.91 -7.31 1.28
N LEU A 17 -18.18 -7.65 1.51
CA LEU A 17 -18.76 -7.69 2.85
C LEU A 17 -18.21 -8.83 3.70
N VAL A 18 -17.98 -10.02 3.11
CA VAL A 18 -17.35 -11.15 3.81
C VAL A 18 -15.93 -10.78 4.22
N VAL A 19 -15.14 -10.19 3.32
CA VAL A 19 -13.77 -9.74 3.65
C VAL A 19 -13.80 -8.70 4.77
N ALA A 20 -14.69 -7.71 4.68
CA ALA A 20 -14.84 -6.69 5.71
C ALA A 20 -15.28 -7.28 7.07
N GLY A 21 -16.24 -8.21 7.06
CA GLY A 21 -16.72 -8.89 8.25
C GLY A 21 -15.65 -9.77 8.89
N VAL A 22 -14.91 -10.53 8.10
CA VAL A 22 -13.78 -11.35 8.57
C VAL A 22 -12.67 -10.46 9.15
N ALA A 23 -12.33 -9.35 8.49
CA ALA A 23 -11.33 -8.41 8.98
C ALA A 23 -11.74 -7.81 10.34
N ALA A 24 -12.99 -7.34 10.45
CA ALA A 24 -13.52 -6.80 11.70
C ALA A 24 -13.53 -7.87 12.81
N ALA A 25 -14.02 -9.07 12.51
CA ALA A 25 -14.06 -10.18 13.45
C ALA A 25 -12.64 -10.57 13.92
N ALA A 26 -11.66 -10.62 13.01
CA ALA A 26 -10.28 -10.91 13.34
C ALA A 26 -9.70 -9.84 14.29
N VAL A 27 -9.84 -8.55 13.96
CA VAL A 27 -9.36 -7.45 14.82
C VAL A 27 -10.01 -7.51 16.19
N THR A 28 -11.33 -7.69 16.26
CA THR A 28 -12.06 -7.80 17.52
C THR A 28 -11.63 -9.02 18.33
N THR A 29 -11.45 -10.17 17.69
CA THR A 29 -11.04 -11.42 18.35
C THR A 29 -9.64 -11.27 18.93
N VAL A 30 -8.69 -10.74 18.15
CA VAL A 30 -7.30 -10.52 18.60
C VAL A 30 -7.24 -9.48 19.72
N ALA A 31 -7.98 -8.37 19.61
CA ALA A 31 -8.04 -7.36 20.68
C ALA A 31 -8.64 -7.93 21.96
N ARG A 32 -9.67 -8.77 21.85
CA ARG A 32 -10.33 -9.41 22.99
C ARG A 32 -9.46 -10.49 23.63
N SER A 33 -8.80 -11.34 22.85
CA SER A 33 -7.87 -12.35 23.37
C SER A 33 -6.64 -11.73 24.01
N GLY A 34 -6.20 -10.56 23.51
CA GLY A 34 -5.07 -9.82 24.07
C GLY A 34 -5.41 -8.94 25.27
N GLY A 35 -6.67 -8.91 25.75
CA GLY A 35 -7.08 -8.08 26.88
C GLY A 35 -7.11 -6.57 26.61
N HIS A 36 -6.97 -6.15 25.36
CA HIS A 36 -6.89 -4.74 24.96
C HIS A 36 -8.20 -4.19 24.39
N TYR A 37 -9.32 -4.90 24.55
CA TYR A 37 -10.57 -4.60 23.84
C TYR A 37 -11.29 -3.32 24.32
N HIS A 38 -11.38 -2.33 23.43
CA HIS A 38 -12.17 -1.11 23.63
C HIS A 38 -13.43 -1.14 22.77
N TRP A 39 -14.57 -1.55 23.36
CA TRP A 39 -15.83 -1.74 22.63
C TRP A 39 -16.28 -0.52 21.81
N TRP A 40 -16.03 0.69 22.31
CA TRP A 40 -16.39 1.95 21.63
C TRP A 40 -15.63 2.14 20.31
N ALA A 41 -14.45 1.52 20.14
CA ALA A 41 -13.71 1.57 18.88
C ALA A 41 -14.48 0.89 17.73
N GLY A 42 -15.47 0.05 18.04
CA GLY A 42 -16.41 -0.52 17.07
C GLY A 42 -17.16 0.55 16.25
N PHE A 43 -17.41 1.73 16.82
CA PHE A 43 -18.04 2.86 16.12
C PHE A 43 -17.17 3.47 15.02
N VAL A 44 -15.87 3.15 14.97
CA VAL A 44 -14.94 3.58 13.92
C VAL A 44 -14.57 2.39 13.03
N LEU A 45 -14.26 1.24 13.64
CA LEU A 45 -13.83 0.03 12.96
C LEU A 45 -14.89 -0.48 11.96
N ILE A 46 -16.15 -0.60 12.39
CA ILE A 46 -17.22 -1.20 11.58
C ILE A 46 -17.57 -0.27 10.39
N PRO A 47 -17.81 1.05 10.58
CA PRO A 47 -18.02 1.94 9.45
C PRO A 47 -16.84 1.96 8.48
N GLY A 48 -15.59 1.95 8.97
CA GLY A 48 -14.41 1.87 8.11
C GLY A 48 -14.41 0.61 7.24
N ALA A 49 -14.73 -0.55 7.83
CA ALA A 49 -14.86 -1.81 7.10
C ALA A 49 -15.94 -1.75 6.02
N LEU A 50 -17.10 -1.16 6.32
CA LEU A 50 -18.22 -1.01 5.38
C LEU A 50 -17.92 -0.04 4.24
N ILE A 51 -17.27 1.10 4.54
CA ILE A 51 -16.79 2.04 3.53
C ILE A 51 -15.81 1.32 2.60
N GLY A 52 -14.87 0.56 3.18
CA GLY A 52 -13.92 -0.24 2.41
C GLY A 52 -14.60 -1.25 1.49
N ALA A 53 -15.60 -1.97 2.03
CA ALA A 53 -16.39 -2.94 1.28
C ALA A 53 -17.15 -2.30 0.10
N ALA A 54 -17.67 -1.08 0.26
CA ALA A 54 -18.39 -0.37 -0.80
C ALA A 54 -17.50 -0.06 -2.03
N GLY A 55 -16.17 0.01 -1.85
CA GLY A 55 -15.23 0.22 -2.95
C GLY A 55 -15.07 -1.00 -3.88
N GLY A 56 -15.21 -2.22 -3.35
CA GLY A 56 -14.99 -3.47 -4.10
C GLY A 56 -15.90 -3.68 -5.33
N PRO A 57 -17.22 -3.46 -5.21
CA PRO A 57 -18.14 -3.52 -6.35
C PRO A 57 -17.84 -2.48 -7.44
N LEU A 58 -17.34 -1.30 -7.06
CA LEU A 58 -16.94 -0.25 -8.00
C LEU A 58 -15.64 -0.59 -8.73
N LEU A 59 -14.67 -1.19 -8.02
CA LEU A 59 -13.44 -1.75 -8.58
C LEU A 59 -13.73 -2.84 -9.61
N ALA A 60 -14.63 -3.77 -9.26
CA ALA A 60 -14.99 -4.91 -10.11
C ALA A 60 -15.69 -4.50 -11.41
N ARG A 61 -16.36 -3.33 -11.43
CA ARG A 61 -17.06 -2.81 -12.61
C ARG A 61 -16.11 -2.20 -13.66
N GLY A 62 -14.86 -1.92 -13.32
CA GLY A 62 -13.85 -1.39 -14.24
C GLY A 62 -14.11 0.05 -14.72
N GLY A 63 -13.29 0.53 -15.65
CA GLY A 63 -13.38 1.87 -16.23
C GLY A 63 -13.12 3.02 -15.23
N GLY A 64 -13.64 4.22 -15.52
CA GLY A 64 -13.45 5.39 -14.65
C GLY A 64 -14.02 5.24 -13.22
N ARG A 65 -14.97 4.30 -13.03
CA ARG A 65 -15.55 3.99 -11.71
C ARG A 65 -14.61 3.16 -10.82
N ALA A 66 -13.64 2.45 -11.41
CA ALA A 66 -12.66 1.69 -10.65
C ALA A 66 -11.75 2.61 -9.81
N PHE A 67 -11.43 3.81 -10.32
CA PHE A 67 -10.66 4.78 -9.55
C PHE A 67 -11.44 5.28 -8.32
N ALA A 68 -12.72 5.64 -8.49
CA ALA A 68 -13.57 6.01 -7.36
C ALA A 68 -13.70 4.85 -6.34
N GLY A 69 -13.86 3.62 -6.83
CA GLY A 69 -13.87 2.43 -5.99
C GLY A 69 -12.56 2.22 -5.21
N TYR A 70 -11.41 2.45 -5.86
CA TYR A 70 -10.09 2.42 -5.23
C TYR A 70 -9.97 3.46 -4.11
N VAL A 71 -10.35 4.71 -4.39
CA VAL A 71 -10.30 5.80 -3.40
C VAL A 71 -11.18 5.49 -2.19
N ILE A 72 -12.40 5.02 -2.42
CA ILE A 72 -13.33 4.61 -1.36
C ILE A 72 -12.74 3.44 -0.54
N ALA A 73 -12.18 2.43 -1.21
CA ALA A 73 -11.55 1.31 -0.54
C ALA A 73 -10.37 1.75 0.35
N CYS A 74 -9.51 2.64 -0.15
CA CYS A 74 -8.39 3.20 0.60
C CYS A 74 -8.83 4.04 1.80
N ALA A 75 -9.82 4.92 1.61
CA ALA A 75 -10.39 5.71 2.70
C ALA A 75 -10.98 4.80 3.79
N GLY A 76 -11.75 3.79 3.39
CA GLY A 76 -12.28 2.78 4.31
C GLY A 76 -11.18 2.01 5.05
N ALA A 77 -10.11 1.61 4.35
CA ALA A 77 -8.97 0.93 4.96
C ALA A 77 -8.24 1.80 5.99
N LEU A 78 -8.10 3.10 5.75
CA LEU A 78 -7.52 4.05 6.71
C LEU A 78 -8.40 4.22 7.95
N VAL A 79 -9.73 4.38 7.76
CA VAL A 79 -10.68 4.49 8.88
C VAL A 79 -10.73 3.16 9.66
N PHE A 80 -10.67 2.02 8.97
CA PHE A 80 -10.60 0.71 9.59
C PHE A 80 -9.31 0.54 10.41
N ALA A 81 -8.15 0.89 9.85
CA ALA A 81 -6.88 0.85 10.56
C ALA A 81 -6.89 1.75 11.80
N THR A 82 -7.44 2.97 11.67
CA THR A 82 -7.69 3.87 12.81
C THR A 82 -8.54 3.19 13.87
N GLY A 83 -9.67 2.60 13.49
CA GLY A 83 -10.54 1.85 14.39
C GLY A 83 -9.85 0.67 15.06
N ALA A 84 -8.97 -0.03 14.36
CA ALA A 84 -8.17 -1.12 14.92
C ALA A 84 -7.17 -0.59 15.95
N LEU A 85 -6.44 0.47 15.65
CA LEU A 85 -5.51 1.10 16.59
C LEU A 85 -6.22 1.59 17.86
N LEU A 86 -7.41 2.19 17.73
CA LEU A 86 -8.27 2.58 18.85
C LEU A 86 -8.75 1.35 19.63
N MET A 87 -9.13 0.27 18.93
CA MET A 87 -9.56 -0.99 19.55
C MET A 87 -8.48 -1.56 20.43
N PHE A 88 -7.21 -1.47 20.04
CA PHE A 88 -6.05 -1.94 20.82
C PHE A 88 -5.50 -0.89 21.82
N GLY A 89 -5.99 0.36 21.79
CA GLY A 89 -5.48 1.43 22.65
C GLY A 89 -4.03 1.87 22.32
N VAL A 90 -3.58 1.67 21.08
CA VAL A 90 -2.16 1.87 20.68
C VAL A 90 -1.94 3.06 19.76
N MET A 91 -2.82 4.06 19.80
CA MET A 91 -2.83 5.17 18.84
C MET A 91 -1.51 5.96 18.80
N GLY A 92 -0.81 6.09 19.94
CA GLY A 92 0.49 6.77 20.01
C GLY A 92 1.64 5.99 19.36
N ARG A 93 1.63 4.65 19.46
CA ARG A 93 2.75 3.76 19.06
C ARG A 93 2.49 2.95 17.78
N GLY A 94 1.25 2.98 17.29
CA GLY A 94 0.83 2.29 16.06
C GLY A 94 0.73 3.22 14.85
N TRP A 95 1.20 4.47 14.98
CA TRP A 95 1.28 5.42 13.87
C TRP A 95 1.99 4.87 12.61
N PRO A 96 2.99 3.95 12.68
CA PRO A 96 3.61 3.40 11.46
C PRO A 96 2.63 2.62 10.58
N VAL A 97 1.54 2.07 11.15
CA VAL A 97 0.46 1.43 10.40
C VAL A 97 -0.20 2.40 9.42
N MET A 98 -0.28 3.68 9.77
CA MET A 98 -0.85 4.73 8.92
C MET A 98 0.04 5.05 7.71
N ILE A 99 1.32 4.65 7.73
CA ILE A 99 2.20 4.64 6.55
C ILE A 99 2.00 3.34 5.77
N MET A 100 2.04 2.20 6.44
CA MET A 100 2.00 0.89 5.80
C MET A 100 0.72 0.65 5.00
N VAL A 101 -0.45 1.03 5.52
CA VAL A 101 -1.75 0.78 4.88
C VAL A 101 -1.88 1.45 3.51
N PRO A 102 -1.65 2.77 3.35
CA PRO A 102 -1.66 3.39 2.02
C PRO A 102 -0.60 2.81 1.09
N CYS A 103 0.60 2.50 1.61
CA CYS A 103 1.65 1.87 0.83
C CYS A 103 1.26 0.47 0.33
N LEU A 104 0.61 -0.36 1.16
CA LEU A 104 0.09 -1.68 0.77
C LEU A 104 -1.01 -1.57 -0.29
N ALA A 105 -1.89 -0.57 -0.18
CA ALA A 105 -2.93 -0.33 -1.18
C ALA A 105 -2.31 -0.01 -2.56
N VAL A 106 -1.28 0.85 -2.59
CA VAL A 106 -0.54 1.17 -3.82
C VAL A 106 0.25 -0.03 -4.32
N ALA A 107 0.91 -0.80 -3.45
CA ALA A 107 1.63 -2.01 -3.82
C ALA A 107 0.71 -3.07 -4.45
N GLY A 108 -0.53 -3.17 -4.00
CA GLY A 108 -1.56 -4.04 -4.59
C GLY A 108 -1.83 -3.75 -6.08
N THR A 109 -1.49 -2.56 -6.56
CA THR A 109 -1.59 -2.21 -7.99
C THR A 109 -0.49 -2.85 -8.86
N TYR A 110 0.49 -3.55 -8.27
CA TYR A 110 1.54 -4.25 -9.02
C TYR A 110 0.99 -5.22 -10.08
N LEU A 111 -0.15 -5.86 -9.78
CA LEU A 111 -0.81 -6.80 -10.69
C LEU A 111 -1.59 -6.11 -11.82
N TRP A 112 -1.73 -4.78 -11.80
CA TRP A 112 -2.36 -4.06 -12.89
C TRP A 112 -1.48 -4.15 -14.13
N ARG A 113 -2.09 -4.57 -15.24
CA ARG A 113 -1.39 -4.74 -16.52
C ARG A 113 -1.95 -3.74 -17.56
N PRO A 114 -1.54 -2.46 -17.50
CA PRO A 114 -1.82 -1.54 -18.59
C PRO A 114 -1.36 -2.11 -19.93
N ALA A 115 -2.15 -1.87 -20.99
CA ALA A 115 -1.80 -2.29 -22.34
C ALA A 115 -0.51 -1.59 -22.81
N HIS A 116 -0.38 -0.30 -22.47
CA HIS A 116 0.77 0.51 -22.82
C HIS A 116 1.99 0.18 -21.95
N PRO A 117 3.14 -0.17 -22.54
CA PRO A 117 4.26 -0.73 -21.78
C PRO A 117 4.98 0.31 -20.90
N LEU A 118 4.96 1.61 -21.26
CA LEU A 118 5.47 2.68 -20.38
C LEU A 118 4.61 2.82 -19.11
N ALA A 119 3.28 2.77 -19.26
CA ALA A 119 2.37 2.84 -18.12
C ALA A 119 2.55 1.62 -17.20
N ARG A 120 2.79 0.44 -17.79
CA ARG A 120 3.10 -0.78 -17.04
C ARG A 120 4.39 -0.66 -16.24
N GLY A 121 5.47 -0.14 -16.84
CA GLY A 121 6.73 0.12 -16.13
C GLY A 121 6.53 1.12 -14.99
N LEU A 122 5.81 2.21 -15.23
CA LEU A 122 5.51 3.22 -14.20
C LEU A 122 4.73 2.61 -13.02
N HIS A 123 3.67 1.83 -13.29
CA HIS A 123 2.89 1.18 -12.23
C HIS A 123 3.73 0.23 -11.40
N ARG A 124 4.64 -0.54 -12.02
CA ARG A 124 5.55 -1.43 -11.30
C ARG A 124 6.53 -0.67 -10.42
N VAL A 125 7.11 0.43 -10.90
CA VAL A 125 7.97 1.29 -10.07
C VAL A 125 7.21 1.81 -8.88
N VAL A 126 6.03 2.39 -9.10
CA VAL A 126 5.21 2.96 -8.03
C VAL A 126 4.84 1.89 -7.01
N ALA A 127 4.46 0.70 -7.46
CA ALA A 127 4.13 -0.42 -6.56
C ALA A 127 5.35 -0.94 -5.78
N LEU A 128 6.52 -1.05 -6.41
CA LEU A 128 7.76 -1.47 -5.74
C LEU A 128 8.26 -0.41 -4.76
N LEU A 129 8.17 0.88 -5.11
CA LEU A 129 8.46 1.99 -4.20
C LEU A 129 7.49 2.00 -3.02
N ALA A 130 6.22 1.68 -3.25
CA ALA A 130 5.25 1.52 -2.18
C ALA A 130 5.63 0.36 -1.25
N LEU A 131 6.12 -0.77 -1.77
CA LEU A 131 6.68 -1.85 -0.93
C LEU A 131 7.88 -1.37 -0.10
N THR A 132 8.75 -0.53 -0.66
CA THR A 132 9.82 0.13 0.11
C THR A 132 9.23 0.96 1.26
N GLY A 133 8.13 1.68 1.03
CA GLY A 133 7.38 2.39 2.08
C GLY A 133 6.73 1.47 3.13
N VAL A 134 6.30 0.26 2.75
CA VAL A 134 5.83 -0.75 3.71
C VAL A 134 6.98 -1.21 4.61
N LEU A 135 8.14 -1.51 4.03
CA LEU A 135 9.35 -1.88 4.78
C LEU A 135 9.78 -0.76 5.73
N LEU A 136 9.62 0.50 5.30
CA LEU A 136 9.86 1.68 6.11
C LEU A 136 8.96 1.74 7.35
N GLY A 137 7.64 1.57 7.14
CA GLY A 137 6.68 1.53 8.23
C GLY A 137 6.90 0.34 9.17
N ALA A 138 7.28 -0.82 8.63
CA ALA A 138 7.66 -1.99 9.45
C ALA A 138 8.90 -1.69 10.30
N THR A 139 9.89 -1.00 9.74
CA THR A 139 11.11 -0.60 10.45
C THR A 139 10.79 0.38 11.57
N PHE A 140 9.97 1.40 11.32
CA PHE A 140 9.48 2.28 12.38
C PHE A 140 8.72 1.50 13.46
N GLN A 141 7.90 0.52 13.09
CA GLN A 141 7.19 -0.31 14.06
C GLN A 141 8.13 -1.13 14.94
N LEU A 142 9.24 -1.64 14.39
CA LEU A 142 10.27 -2.36 15.15
C LEU A 142 11.03 -1.44 16.11
N ILE A 143 11.32 -0.21 15.69
CA ILE A 143 11.96 0.82 16.52
C ILE A 143 11.02 1.20 17.68
N GLU A 144 9.76 1.52 17.38
CA GLU A 144 8.73 1.86 18.39
C GLU A 144 8.46 0.71 19.38
N ALA A 145 8.64 -0.54 18.94
CA ALA A 145 8.53 -1.71 19.80
C ALA A 145 9.80 -1.94 20.66
N GLY A 146 10.86 -1.15 20.47
CA GLY A 146 12.15 -1.33 21.14
C GLY A 146 12.87 -2.62 20.73
N LEU A 147 12.50 -3.22 19.59
CA LEU A 147 13.09 -4.48 19.11
C LEU A 147 14.38 -4.24 18.32
N VAL A 148 14.53 -3.05 17.75
CA VAL A 148 15.74 -2.65 17.02
C VAL A 148 16.04 -1.19 17.29
N ASP A 149 17.32 -0.89 17.55
CA ASP A 149 17.85 0.48 17.62
C ASP A 149 18.81 0.68 16.45
N PHE A 150 18.45 1.58 15.53
CA PHE A 150 19.26 1.90 14.36
C PHE A 150 20.08 3.19 14.54
N GLY A 151 20.08 3.78 15.74
CA GLY A 151 20.75 5.05 16.02
C GLY A 151 20.21 6.23 15.20
N ASP A 152 21.00 7.30 15.14
CA ASP A 152 20.45 8.64 14.87
C ASP A 152 20.09 8.95 13.41
N THR A 153 20.59 8.27 12.36
CA THR A 153 20.24 8.71 10.97
C THR A 153 20.65 7.82 9.80
N GLY A 154 21.71 7.00 9.92
CA GLY A 154 22.34 6.37 8.76
C GLY A 154 21.47 5.36 8.00
N TRP A 155 20.59 4.66 8.72
CA TRP A 155 19.74 3.60 8.18
C TRP A 155 18.73 4.10 7.13
N TRP A 156 18.36 5.38 7.16
CA TRP A 156 17.50 6.01 6.16
C TRP A 156 18.12 5.96 4.75
N GLY A 157 19.45 5.99 4.69
CA GLY A 157 20.19 5.87 3.44
C GLY A 157 19.96 4.54 2.72
N ALA A 158 19.73 3.44 3.45
CA ALA A 158 19.41 2.15 2.86
C ALA A 158 18.07 2.17 2.10
N PHE A 159 17.06 2.87 2.63
CA PHE A 159 15.76 3.02 1.97
C PHE A 159 15.84 3.91 0.72
N LEU A 160 16.63 4.98 0.77
CA LEU A 160 16.92 5.82 -0.39
C LEU A 160 17.66 5.06 -1.49
N MET A 161 18.65 4.24 -1.13
CA MET A 161 19.33 3.35 -2.06
C MET A 161 18.39 2.31 -2.65
N LEU A 162 17.52 1.69 -1.84
CA LEU A 162 16.52 0.71 -2.31
C LEU A 162 15.54 1.36 -3.30
N ALA A 163 15.10 2.58 -3.03
CA ALA A 163 14.28 3.35 -3.96
C ALA A 163 15.03 3.62 -5.27
N GLY A 164 16.30 4.04 -5.20
CA GLY A 164 17.16 4.22 -6.38
C GLY A 164 17.32 2.94 -7.21
N VAL A 165 17.60 1.81 -6.55
CA VAL A 165 17.70 0.48 -7.20
C VAL A 165 16.38 0.08 -7.85
N THR A 166 15.25 0.35 -7.20
CA THR A 166 13.91 0.06 -7.75
C THR A 166 13.65 0.83 -9.04
N VAL A 167 13.95 2.13 -9.05
CA VAL A 167 13.78 2.99 -10.22
C VAL A 167 14.73 2.55 -11.35
N LEU A 168 15.99 2.26 -11.02
CA LEU A 168 16.99 1.80 -11.97
C LEU A 168 16.64 0.43 -12.57
N GLY A 169 16.19 -0.51 -11.75
CA GLY A 169 15.76 -1.84 -12.19
C GLY A 169 14.62 -1.77 -13.20
N ASN A 170 13.68 -0.85 -13.01
CA ASN A 170 12.63 -0.61 -14.00
C ASN A 170 13.14 0.09 -15.28
N ALA A 171 14.11 1.00 -15.17
CA ALA A 171 14.77 1.57 -16.35
C ALA A 171 15.44 0.46 -17.20
N VAL A 172 16.09 -0.51 -16.54
CA VAL A 172 16.63 -1.71 -17.19
C VAL A 172 15.51 -2.57 -17.78
N GLU A 173 14.39 -2.77 -17.08
CA GLU A 173 13.26 -3.52 -17.64
C GLU A 173 12.70 -2.88 -18.92
N LEU A 174 12.63 -1.54 -18.98
CA LEU A 174 12.18 -0.81 -20.16
C LEU A 174 13.09 -1.03 -21.39
N THR A 175 14.35 -1.44 -21.22
CA THR A 175 15.23 -1.81 -22.34
C THR A 175 14.66 -2.98 -23.16
N ARG A 176 13.93 -3.89 -22.50
CA ARG A 176 13.35 -5.11 -23.09
C ARG A 176 12.13 -4.82 -23.96
N HIS A 177 11.54 -3.63 -23.85
CA HIS A 177 10.37 -3.25 -24.63
C HIS A 177 10.76 -2.43 -25.86
N ARG A 178 10.14 -2.76 -27.01
CA ARG A 178 10.29 -1.98 -28.24
C ARG A 178 9.34 -0.77 -28.21
N MET A 179 9.86 0.40 -27.86
CA MET A 179 9.13 1.67 -27.87
C MET A 179 9.95 2.76 -28.58
N PRO A 180 9.32 3.67 -29.34
CA PRO A 180 10.04 4.72 -30.08
C PRO A 180 10.77 5.72 -29.17
N TYR A 181 10.24 6.01 -27.98
CA TYR A 181 10.81 6.95 -26.99
C TYR A 181 11.55 6.24 -25.84
N ARG A 182 11.99 4.99 -26.04
CA ARG A 182 12.63 4.16 -25.00
C ARG A 182 13.84 4.85 -24.34
N LEU A 183 14.71 5.46 -25.14
CA LEU A 183 15.91 6.15 -24.64
C LEU A 183 15.53 7.33 -23.74
N GLN A 184 14.57 8.15 -24.15
CA GLN A 184 14.09 9.29 -23.36
C GLN A 184 13.51 8.82 -22.01
N ALA A 185 12.73 7.74 -22.02
CA ALA A 185 12.15 7.17 -20.80
C ALA A 185 13.23 6.62 -19.84
N ILE A 186 14.25 5.94 -20.37
CA ILE A 186 15.38 5.44 -19.56
C ILE A 186 16.17 6.61 -18.96
N THR A 187 16.52 7.61 -19.77
CA THR A 187 17.28 8.78 -19.32
C THR A 187 16.54 9.54 -18.23
N LEU A 188 15.21 9.67 -18.35
CA LEU A 188 14.38 10.34 -17.34
C LEU A 188 14.36 9.60 -15.99
N LEU A 189 14.47 8.26 -15.99
CA LEU A 189 14.53 7.46 -14.78
C LEU A 189 15.94 7.39 -14.17
N LEU A 190 16.98 7.51 -15.00
CA LEU A 190 18.37 7.39 -14.57
C LEU A 190 18.75 8.49 -13.57
N GLY A 191 18.35 9.74 -13.84
CA GLY A 191 18.65 10.89 -12.98
C GLY A 191 18.15 10.69 -11.54
N PRO A 192 16.83 10.54 -11.31
CA PRO A 192 16.28 10.29 -9.97
C PRO A 192 16.85 9.03 -9.30
N ALA A 193 17.11 7.96 -10.06
CA ALA A 193 17.68 6.73 -9.51
C ALA A 193 19.09 6.95 -8.96
N VAL A 194 19.97 7.58 -9.74
CA VAL A 194 21.36 7.88 -9.34
C VAL A 194 21.37 8.86 -8.18
N VAL A 195 20.56 9.92 -8.23
CA VAL A 195 20.47 10.90 -7.14
C VAL A 195 20.00 10.26 -5.85
N ALA A 196 18.92 9.46 -5.88
CA ALA A 196 18.43 8.77 -4.69
C ALA A 196 19.47 7.80 -4.12
N PHE A 197 20.17 7.06 -4.98
CA PHE A 197 21.21 6.13 -4.57
C PHE A 197 22.42 6.84 -3.94
N LEU A 198 22.95 7.88 -4.59
CA LEU A 198 24.09 8.64 -4.09
C LEU A 198 23.74 9.39 -2.80
N LEU A 199 22.53 9.93 -2.71
CA LEU A 199 22.03 10.56 -1.49
C LEU A 199 21.95 9.53 -0.36
N GLY A 200 21.43 8.33 -0.63
CA GLY A 200 21.40 7.26 0.37
C GLY A 200 22.80 6.80 0.80
N LEU A 201 23.74 6.70 -0.14
CA LEU A 201 25.14 6.39 0.17
C LEU A 201 25.78 7.48 1.04
N ARG A 202 25.47 8.75 0.78
CA ARG A 202 25.92 9.88 1.59
C ARG A 202 25.42 9.77 3.03
N PHE A 203 24.12 9.51 3.22
CA PHE A 203 23.53 9.31 4.56
C PHE A 203 24.16 8.13 5.30
N LEU A 204 24.42 7.01 4.63
CA LEU A 204 25.09 5.85 5.25
C LEU A 204 26.53 6.13 5.66
N ARG A 205 27.21 7.06 4.98
CA ARG A 205 28.60 7.44 5.28
C ARG A 205 28.72 8.59 6.28
N GLY A 206 27.60 9.21 6.69
CA GLY A 206 27.59 10.32 7.65
C GLY A 206 28.23 11.62 7.13
N TRP A 207 28.20 11.85 5.82
CA TRP A 207 28.72 13.08 5.17
C TRP A 207 27.68 14.20 5.04
#